data_AF-A0AA46PPL5-F1
#
_entry.id   AF-A0AA46PPL5-F1
#
_cell.length_a   1.000
_cell.length_b   1.000
_cell.length_c   1.000
_cell.angle_alpha   90.00
_cell.angle_beta   90.00
_cell.angle_gamma   90.00
#
_symmetry.space_group_name_H-M   'P 1'
#
loop_
_entity.id
_entity.type
_entity.pdbx_description
1 polymer ?
#
loop_
_entity_poly.entity_id
_entity_poly.type
_entity_poly.pdbx_seq_one_letter_code
_entity_poly.pdbx_strand_id
1 'polypeptide(L)'
;MVSRHTPRTRARDIDRALVCGRLDTAYTDGQLDFGEHRDRTARAMSAKTLGELADLVRDLQPPEDSGDLAAPPPGRRPGLRRAAAVTVAVAAAAAGAAVMLSDGDGPAPGPAAVREQPAAPVAVPDDGVDPIVVTPVRPLEPGGFEAVLAAVRDRFGNTVVYRLVLRPERAHIERALPDEPGRIATYTYAGGALRAQPVTVQRFPGYQDFDLGAVDAGAVTARIAEAPALVGLPGGTVSHVSFAHDGTPAVTIYVESGDGTRYVKILFDGGVLGVF
;
A
#
# COMPACT_ATOMS: atom_id res chain seq x y z
N MET A 1 26.68 9.02 -18.36
CA MET A 1 26.53 10.49 -18.31
C MET A 1 25.06 10.77 -18.01
N VAL A 2 24.71 11.15 -16.79
CA VAL A 2 23.30 11.38 -16.41
C VAL A 2 22.90 12.76 -16.94
N SER A 3 22.03 12.79 -17.95
CA SER A 3 21.44 14.04 -18.44
C SER A 3 20.68 14.72 -17.30
N ARG A 4 21.19 15.86 -16.83
CA ARG A 4 20.46 16.69 -15.86
C ARG A 4 19.36 17.43 -16.62
N HIS A 5 18.17 16.84 -16.64
CA HIS A 5 16.99 17.50 -17.18
C HIS A 5 16.68 18.73 -16.32
N THR A 6 16.43 19.88 -16.97
CA THR A 6 16.06 21.12 -16.28
C THR A 6 14.55 21.20 -16.06
N PRO A 7 14.04 21.99 -15.11
CA PRO A 7 12.60 22.15 -14.91
C PRO A 7 11.83 22.61 -16.15
N ARG A 8 12.50 23.32 -17.08
CA ARG A 8 11.91 23.80 -18.35
C ARG A 8 11.88 22.73 -19.46
N THR A 9 12.44 21.55 -19.20
CA THR A 9 12.44 20.43 -20.15
C THR A 9 11.00 19.98 -20.39
N ARG A 10 10.66 19.69 -21.64
CA ARG A 10 9.32 19.26 -22.03
C ARG A 10 9.01 17.89 -21.44
N ALA A 11 7.83 17.74 -20.83
CA ALA A 11 7.36 16.45 -20.32
C ALA A 11 6.88 15.55 -21.47
N ARG A 12 7.37 14.31 -21.50
CA ARG A 12 6.84 13.24 -22.35
C ARG A 12 5.61 12.62 -21.70
N ASP A 13 4.86 11.83 -22.49
CA ASP A 13 3.71 11.08 -21.96
C ASP A 13 4.08 10.15 -20.82
N ILE A 14 5.25 9.48 -20.91
CA ILE A 14 5.79 8.67 -19.81
C ILE A 14 5.98 9.50 -18.53
N ASP A 15 6.53 10.71 -18.64
CA ASP A 15 6.78 11.55 -17.46
C ASP A 15 5.44 11.94 -16.78
N ARG A 16 4.40 12.25 -17.57
CA ARG A 16 3.05 12.53 -17.06
C ARG A 16 2.42 11.30 -16.38
N ALA A 17 2.54 10.14 -17.02
CA ALA A 17 1.97 8.91 -16.50
C ALA A 17 2.67 8.43 -15.21
N LEU A 18 3.99 8.64 -15.09
CA LEU A 18 4.73 8.39 -13.85
C LEU A 18 4.22 9.25 -12.68
N VAL A 19 3.98 10.53 -12.93
CA VAL A 19 3.40 11.41 -11.92
C VAL A 19 1.96 11.02 -11.58
N CYS A 20 1.15 10.63 -12.56
CA CYS A 20 -0.20 10.13 -12.29
C CYS A 20 -0.18 8.86 -11.44
N GLY A 21 0.73 7.92 -11.71
CA GLY A 21 0.93 6.74 -10.87
C GLY A 21 1.37 7.09 -9.44
N ARG A 22 2.26 8.07 -9.26
CA ARG A 22 2.64 8.55 -7.93
C ARG A 22 1.48 9.22 -7.18
N LEU A 23 0.65 9.99 -7.88
CA LEU A 23 -0.56 10.60 -7.32
C LEU A 23 -1.58 9.55 -6.93
N ASP A 24 -1.80 8.53 -7.76
CA ASP A 24 -2.65 7.38 -7.47
C ASP A 24 -2.16 6.65 -6.22
N THR A 25 -0.85 6.48 -6.08
CA THR A 25 -0.25 5.88 -4.89
C THR A 25 -0.55 6.71 -3.64
N ALA A 26 -0.27 8.01 -3.68
CA ALA A 26 -0.51 8.91 -2.55
C ALA A 26 -2.01 9.01 -2.17
N TYR A 27 -2.92 8.96 -3.14
CA TYR A 27 -4.36 8.89 -2.90
C TYR A 27 -4.74 7.60 -2.17
N THR A 28 -4.22 6.48 -2.65
CA THR A 28 -4.52 5.16 -2.09
C THR A 28 -3.92 4.97 -0.69
N ASP A 29 -2.80 5.63 -0.40
CA ASP A 29 -2.16 5.69 0.92
C ASP A 29 -2.81 6.72 1.87
N GLY A 30 -3.81 7.46 1.40
CA GLY A 30 -4.54 8.44 2.20
C GLY A 30 -3.79 9.75 2.43
N GLN A 31 -2.69 10.00 1.69
CA GLN A 31 -1.96 11.27 1.74
C GLN A 31 -2.65 12.37 0.92
N LEU A 32 -3.42 11.99 -0.10
CA LEU A 32 -4.26 12.88 -0.88
C LEU A 32 -5.71 12.50 -0.67
N ASP A 33 -6.57 13.49 -0.51
CA ASP A 33 -7.99 13.26 -0.75
C ASP A 33 -8.28 13.18 -2.26
N PHE A 34 -9.49 12.77 -2.64
CA PHE A 34 -9.83 12.63 -4.05
C PHE A 34 -9.83 13.97 -4.80
N GLY A 35 -10.29 15.05 -4.17
CA GLY A 35 -10.36 16.36 -4.83
C GLY A 35 -8.96 16.82 -5.22
N GLU A 36 -8.02 16.67 -4.28
CA GLU A 36 -6.60 16.92 -4.53
C GLU A 36 -6.01 15.98 -5.57
N HIS A 37 -6.27 14.67 -5.44
CA HIS A 37 -5.84 13.67 -6.42
C HIS A 37 -6.37 13.98 -7.81
N ARG A 38 -7.64 14.40 -7.93
CA ARG A 38 -8.29 14.76 -9.18
C ARG A 38 -7.65 15.97 -9.82
N ASP A 39 -7.51 17.05 -9.06
CA ASP A 39 -6.93 18.29 -9.55
C ASP A 39 -5.47 18.10 -9.92
N ARG A 40 -4.70 17.37 -9.12
CA ARG A 40 -3.30 17.08 -9.41
C ARG A 40 -3.16 16.15 -10.62
N THR A 41 -4.01 15.14 -10.78
CA THR A 41 -3.99 14.22 -11.93
C THR A 41 -4.39 14.96 -13.22
N ALA A 42 -5.43 15.79 -13.19
CA ALA A 42 -5.80 16.62 -14.34
C ALA A 42 -4.67 17.59 -14.72
N ARG A 43 -4.04 18.23 -13.72
CA ARG A 43 -2.87 19.09 -13.94
C ARG A 43 -1.69 18.31 -14.50
N ALA A 44 -1.42 17.10 -14.00
CA ALA A 44 -0.36 16.23 -14.50
C ALA A 44 -0.59 15.85 -15.97
N MET A 45 -1.82 15.47 -16.34
CA MET A 45 -2.17 15.14 -17.74
C MET A 45 -2.00 16.34 -18.69
N SER A 46 -2.20 17.56 -18.20
CA SER A 46 -2.02 18.80 -18.97
C SER A 46 -0.61 19.40 -18.91
N ALA A 47 0.27 18.86 -18.07
CA ALA A 47 1.58 19.44 -17.80
C ALA A 47 2.51 19.36 -19.02
N LYS A 48 3.14 20.49 -19.34
CA LYS A 48 4.04 20.65 -20.48
C LYS A 48 5.49 20.49 -20.11
N THR A 49 5.83 20.65 -18.83
CA THR A 49 7.22 20.66 -18.35
C THR A 49 7.45 19.70 -17.19
N LEU A 50 8.70 19.24 -17.05
CA LEU A 50 9.10 18.40 -15.91
C LEU A 50 9.02 19.15 -14.57
N GLY A 51 9.16 20.48 -14.57
CA GLY A 51 8.99 21.30 -13.37
C GLY A 51 7.54 21.31 -12.87
N GLU A 52 6.57 21.49 -13.79
CA GLU A 52 5.13 21.41 -13.46
C GLU A 52 4.77 20.05 -12.86
N LEU A 53 5.33 18.97 -13.41
CA LEU A 53 5.14 17.61 -12.91
C LEU A 53 5.77 17.40 -11.53
N ALA A 54 6.99 17.89 -11.30
CA ALA A 54 7.68 17.78 -10.02
C ALA A 54 6.95 18.52 -8.90
N ASP A 55 6.37 19.70 -9.18
CA ASP A 55 5.63 20.49 -8.19
C ASP A 55 4.37 19.79 -7.68
N LEU A 56 3.74 18.93 -8.49
CA LEU A 56 2.50 18.21 -8.12
C LEU A 56 2.72 17.12 -7.08
N VAL A 57 3.95 16.64 -6.91
CA VAL A 57 4.29 15.50 -6.04
C VAL A 57 5.34 15.84 -4.99
N ARG A 58 5.73 17.11 -4.89
CA ARG A 58 6.84 17.59 -4.05
C ARG A 58 6.59 17.40 -2.56
N ASP A 59 5.34 17.51 -2.14
CA ASP A 59 4.85 17.42 -0.77
C ASP A 59 4.43 16.00 -0.36
N LEU A 60 4.45 15.04 -1.30
CA LEU A 60 4.05 13.66 -1.05
C LEU A 60 5.19 12.86 -0.42
N GLN A 61 4.88 12.13 0.64
CA GLN A 61 5.80 11.18 1.26
C GLN A 61 6.14 10.05 0.27
N PRO A 62 7.35 9.47 0.35
CA PRO A 62 7.69 8.29 -0.44
C PRO A 62 6.72 7.13 -0.15
N PRO A 63 6.49 6.23 -1.12
CA PRO A 63 5.71 5.01 -0.89
C PRO A 63 6.33 4.18 0.25
N GLU A 64 5.50 3.59 1.11
CA GLU A 64 5.92 2.79 2.28
C GLU A 64 6.84 1.61 1.91
N ASP A 65 6.74 1.09 0.68
CA ASP A 65 7.60 0.03 0.15
C ASP A 65 9.01 0.49 -0.26
N SER A 66 9.35 1.77 -0.06
CA SER A 66 10.71 2.31 -0.23
C SER A 66 11.66 1.95 0.93
N GLY A 67 11.23 1.06 1.83
CA GLY A 67 11.99 0.62 3.00
C GLY A 67 13.03 -0.45 2.67
N ASP A 68 14.21 -0.04 2.20
CA ASP A 68 15.50 -0.34 2.87
C ASP A 68 16.67 0.27 2.10
N LEU A 69 17.26 1.32 2.70
CA LEU A 69 18.70 1.52 2.89
C LEU A 69 18.81 2.81 3.72
N ALA A 70 18.49 2.72 5.01
CA ALA A 70 19.04 3.65 5.99
C ALA A 70 20.56 3.45 5.98
N ALA A 71 21.26 4.17 5.11
CA ALA A 71 22.71 4.20 5.09
C ALA A 71 23.20 4.63 6.49
N PRO A 72 24.06 3.84 7.16
CA PRO A 72 24.71 4.32 8.36
C PRO A 72 25.47 5.60 7.99
N PRO A 73 25.45 6.66 8.83
CA PRO A 73 26.24 7.85 8.54
C PRO A 73 27.72 7.44 8.39
N PRO A 74 28.46 7.96 7.39
CA PRO A 74 29.85 7.58 7.18
C PRO A 74 30.67 7.96 8.41
N GLY A 75 31.19 6.94 9.09
CA GLY A 75 32.09 7.10 10.23
C GLY A 75 33.36 7.83 9.83
N ARG A 76 33.49 9.10 10.24
CA ARG A 76 34.78 9.80 10.26
C ARG A 76 35.52 9.47 11.54
N ARG A 77 36.63 8.75 11.40
CA ARG A 77 37.60 8.45 12.46
C ARG A 77 38.17 9.74 13.09
N PRO A 78 38.54 9.73 14.38
CA PRO A 78 38.72 10.94 15.19
C PRO A 78 40.12 11.54 15.06
N GLY A 79 40.17 12.87 14.94
CA GLY A 79 41.37 13.70 14.98
C GLY A 79 41.18 14.86 15.95
N LEU A 80 41.13 14.54 17.24
CA LEU A 80 41.59 15.31 18.40
C LEU A 80 41.85 16.83 18.22
N ARG A 81 40.88 17.68 18.64
CA ARG A 81 41.01 18.71 19.72
C ARG A 81 39.98 19.83 19.58
N ARG A 82 39.11 19.93 20.60
CA ARG A 82 38.68 21.12 21.36
C ARG A 82 38.05 22.28 20.54
N ALA A 83 36.92 22.89 20.90
CA ALA A 83 36.03 22.82 22.05
C ALA A 83 34.83 23.73 21.72
N ALA A 84 33.64 23.43 22.23
CA ALA A 84 32.78 24.40 22.94
C ALA A 84 31.45 23.73 23.30
N ALA A 85 31.17 23.75 24.61
CA ALA A 85 29.90 23.39 25.25
C ALA A 85 28.74 24.27 24.70
N VAL A 86 27.47 23.92 24.87
CA VAL A 86 26.72 24.19 26.11
C VAL A 86 25.32 23.54 26.00
N THR A 87 25.08 22.62 26.93
CA THR A 87 23.87 22.28 27.72
C THR A 87 22.50 22.04 27.08
N VAL A 88 21.96 20.83 27.32
CA VAL A 88 20.56 20.62 27.69
C VAL A 88 20.55 19.96 29.06
N ALA A 89 19.97 20.63 30.05
CA ALA A 89 19.63 20.07 31.36
C ALA A 89 18.10 20.15 31.52
N VAL A 90 17.43 19.00 31.67
CA VAL A 90 16.78 18.51 32.92
C VAL A 90 15.35 19.10 33.05
N ALA A 91 14.27 18.36 33.35
CA ALA A 91 14.12 17.32 34.36
C ALA A 91 12.89 16.43 34.16
N ALA A 92 12.94 15.29 34.85
CA ALA A 92 11.88 14.31 35.11
C ALA A 92 11.05 14.64 36.39
N ALA A 93 9.92 13.94 36.55
CA ALA A 93 9.29 13.55 37.83
C ALA A 93 8.16 12.53 37.52
N ALA A 94 7.86 11.45 38.27
CA ALA A 94 8.29 10.87 39.55
C ALA A 94 7.92 9.34 39.55
N ALA A 95 8.78 8.38 39.97
CA ALA A 95 8.97 7.76 41.31
C ALA A 95 7.67 7.28 42.00
N GLY A 96 7.44 5.99 42.31
CA GLY A 96 8.08 5.12 43.35
C GLY A 96 7.20 5.13 44.64
N ALA A 97 6.93 4.10 45.46
CA ALA A 97 7.68 2.91 45.86
C ALA A 97 6.82 2.00 46.81
N ALA A 98 7.27 0.77 47.10
CA ALA A 98 7.43 0.24 48.47
C ALA A 98 8.28 -1.05 48.50
N VAL A 99 9.20 -1.11 49.47
CA VAL A 99 10.29 -2.09 49.70
C VAL A 99 10.04 -2.76 51.07
N MET A 100 10.51 -4.00 51.29
CA MET A 100 11.20 -4.42 52.54
C MET A 100 11.94 -5.77 52.39
N LEU A 101 13.15 -5.83 52.96
CA LEU A 101 14.11 -6.95 53.04
C LEU A 101 14.25 -7.42 54.51
N SER A 102 14.63 -8.70 54.76
CA SER A 102 15.84 -9.10 55.54
C SER A 102 15.91 -10.61 55.93
N ASP A 103 17.14 -11.06 56.18
CA ASP A 103 17.74 -12.39 56.45
C ASP A 103 17.25 -13.19 57.69
N GLY A 104 17.64 -14.47 57.78
CA GLY A 104 17.19 -15.46 58.80
C GLY A 104 18.22 -16.00 59.81
N ASP A 105 17.73 -16.81 60.78
CA ASP A 105 18.43 -17.81 61.61
C ASP A 105 17.40 -18.73 62.34
N GLY A 106 17.68 -20.02 62.60
CA GLY A 106 16.77 -21.04 63.22
C GLY A 106 16.83 -21.11 64.77
N PRO A 107 16.06 -21.97 65.54
CA PRO A 107 15.73 -23.39 65.28
C PRO A 107 14.28 -23.89 65.63
N ALA A 108 13.98 -25.17 65.27
CA ALA A 108 12.73 -25.97 65.31
C ALA A 108 12.28 -26.45 66.74
N PRO A 109 11.20 -27.28 67.00
CA PRO A 109 10.31 -28.12 66.11
C PRO A 109 8.77 -28.08 66.41
N GLY A 110 7.85 -28.26 65.44
CA GLY A 110 7.31 -29.52 64.86
C GLY A 110 5.75 -29.41 64.72
N PRO A 111 4.98 -30.31 64.03
CA PRO A 111 5.35 -31.53 63.31
C PRO A 111 4.93 -31.63 61.82
N ALA A 112 5.65 -32.50 61.11
CA ALA A 112 5.27 -33.43 60.03
C ALA A 112 4.45 -32.97 58.79
N ALA A 113 5.20 -32.74 57.72
CA ALA A 113 4.95 -32.92 56.29
C ALA A 113 3.62 -33.57 55.81
N VAL A 114 2.95 -32.85 54.91
CA VAL A 114 2.44 -33.41 53.65
C VAL A 114 3.02 -32.55 52.52
N ARG A 115 3.76 -33.19 51.60
CA ARG A 115 4.15 -32.57 50.34
C ARG A 115 2.93 -32.61 49.41
N GLU A 116 2.24 -31.49 49.23
CA GLU A 116 1.37 -31.33 48.06
C GLU A 116 2.17 -30.69 46.93
N GLN A 117 2.37 -31.51 45.91
CA GLN A 117 3.00 -31.21 44.64
C GLN A 117 2.26 -30.05 43.94
N PRO A 118 2.96 -29.06 43.36
CA PRO A 118 2.29 -28.04 42.56
C PRO A 118 1.48 -28.72 41.45
N ALA A 119 0.17 -28.52 41.46
CA ALA A 119 -0.73 -29.05 40.46
C ALA A 119 -0.26 -28.58 39.08
N ALA A 120 -0.04 -29.55 38.19
CA ALA A 120 0.19 -29.30 36.78
C ALA A 120 -0.95 -28.43 36.23
N PRO A 121 -0.68 -27.51 35.28
CA PRO A 121 -1.73 -26.77 34.61
C PRO A 121 -2.73 -27.77 34.03
N VAL A 122 -4.00 -27.60 34.40
CA VAL A 122 -5.11 -28.36 33.80
C VAL A 122 -5.08 -28.05 32.31
N ALA A 123 -4.75 -29.05 31.49
CA ALA A 123 -4.96 -28.99 30.06
C ALA A 123 -6.47 -28.84 29.83
N VAL A 124 -6.87 -27.68 29.31
CA VAL A 124 -8.16 -27.55 28.64
C VAL A 124 -8.12 -28.53 27.47
N PRO A 125 -9.10 -29.44 27.32
CA PRO A 125 -9.20 -30.26 26.12
C PRO A 125 -9.17 -29.32 24.91
N ASP A 126 -8.30 -29.64 23.97
CA ASP A 126 -8.27 -28.99 22.66
C ASP A 126 -9.61 -29.35 21.99
N ASP A 127 -10.62 -28.49 22.15
CA ASP A 127 -11.81 -28.53 21.30
C ASP A 127 -11.26 -28.29 19.91
N GLY A 128 -11.10 -29.37 19.12
CA GLY A 128 -10.39 -29.47 17.84
C GLY A 128 -10.98 -28.61 16.72
N VAL A 129 -11.19 -27.33 17.01
CA VAL A 129 -11.41 -26.24 16.08
C VAL A 129 -10.02 -25.78 15.72
N ASP A 130 -9.51 -26.33 14.60
CA ASP A 130 -8.35 -25.76 13.94
C ASP A 130 -8.52 -24.23 13.90
N PRO A 131 -7.51 -23.43 14.34
CA PRO A 131 -7.57 -21.99 14.18
C PRO A 131 -7.91 -21.71 12.73
N ILE A 132 -8.99 -20.96 12.47
CA ILE A 132 -9.30 -20.50 11.12
C ILE A 132 -8.18 -19.53 10.73
N VAL A 133 -7.12 -20.07 10.15
CA VAL A 133 -6.11 -19.29 9.47
C VAL A 133 -6.78 -18.80 8.19
N VAL A 134 -7.49 -17.68 8.29
CA VAL A 134 -7.89 -16.93 7.10
C VAL A 134 -6.59 -16.43 6.50
N THR A 135 -6.07 -17.16 5.51
CA THR A 135 -4.97 -16.67 4.70
C THR A 135 -5.46 -15.36 4.09
N PRO A 136 -4.83 -14.21 4.38
CA PRO A 136 -5.31 -12.94 3.86
C PRO A 136 -5.23 -13.00 2.35
N VAL A 137 -6.39 -12.99 1.69
CA VAL A 137 -6.46 -13.04 0.23
C VAL A 137 -5.77 -11.81 -0.34
N ARG A 138 -4.62 -12.02 -0.98
CA ARG A 138 -3.83 -10.96 -1.58
C ARG A 138 -4.29 -10.71 -3.00
N PRO A 139 -4.77 -9.50 -3.35
CA PRO A 139 -5.44 -9.28 -4.64
C PRO A 139 -4.57 -9.49 -5.88
N LEU A 140 -3.24 -9.38 -5.74
CA LEU A 140 -2.28 -9.59 -6.84
C LEU A 140 -1.75 -11.02 -6.94
N GLU A 141 -2.02 -11.89 -5.96
CA GLU A 141 -1.64 -13.29 -6.02
C GLU A 141 -2.66 -14.10 -6.85
N PRO A 142 -2.29 -15.29 -7.35
CA PRO A 142 -3.23 -16.16 -8.07
C PRO A 142 -4.52 -16.41 -7.27
N GLY A 143 -5.68 -16.20 -7.88
CA GLY A 143 -6.99 -16.31 -7.21
C GLY A 143 -7.43 -15.04 -6.45
N GLY A 144 -6.54 -14.06 -6.28
CA GLY A 144 -6.81 -12.82 -5.54
C GLY A 144 -7.80 -11.91 -6.25
N PHE A 145 -7.65 -11.73 -7.57
CA PHE A 145 -8.57 -10.93 -8.37
C PHE A 145 -9.96 -11.56 -8.43
N GLU A 146 -10.05 -12.89 -8.55
CA GLU A 146 -11.29 -13.65 -8.55
C GLU A 146 -12.03 -13.50 -7.21
N ALA A 147 -11.30 -13.46 -6.10
CA ALA A 147 -11.89 -13.19 -4.79
C ALA A 147 -12.40 -11.74 -4.67
N VAL A 148 -11.69 -10.75 -5.23
CA VAL A 148 -12.18 -9.38 -5.31
C VAL A 148 -13.46 -9.32 -6.15
N LEU A 149 -13.49 -10.00 -7.30
CA LEU A 149 -14.67 -10.08 -8.18
C LEU A 149 -15.86 -10.70 -7.46
N ALA A 150 -15.64 -11.80 -6.72
CA ALA A 150 -16.65 -12.44 -5.90
C ALA A 150 -17.17 -11.50 -4.81
N ALA A 151 -16.29 -10.83 -4.07
CA ALA A 151 -16.68 -9.90 -3.02
C ALA A 151 -17.50 -8.71 -3.54
N VAL A 152 -17.16 -8.17 -4.71
CA VAL A 152 -17.94 -7.11 -5.38
C VAL A 152 -19.31 -7.64 -5.79
N ARG A 153 -19.37 -8.82 -6.42
CA ARG A 153 -20.62 -9.46 -6.83
C ARG A 153 -21.53 -9.75 -5.65
N ASP A 154 -21.01 -10.33 -4.57
CA ASP A 154 -21.76 -10.69 -3.38
C ASP A 154 -22.31 -9.44 -2.67
N ARG A 155 -21.54 -8.35 -2.66
CA ARG A 155 -21.95 -7.11 -1.99
C ARG A 155 -22.98 -6.30 -2.78
N PHE A 156 -22.86 -6.26 -4.11
CA PHE A 156 -23.61 -5.32 -4.94
C PHE A 156 -24.55 -5.97 -5.96
N GLY A 157 -24.51 -7.30 -6.11
CA GLY A 157 -25.29 -8.05 -7.10
C GLY A 157 -24.82 -7.89 -8.55
N ASN A 158 -23.74 -7.13 -8.79
CA ASN A 158 -23.09 -6.97 -10.09
C ASN A 158 -21.61 -6.66 -9.90
N THR A 159 -20.88 -6.64 -11.01
CA THR A 159 -19.42 -6.41 -11.06
C THR A 159 -19.06 -5.10 -11.77
N VAL A 160 -20.04 -4.20 -11.93
CA VAL A 160 -19.86 -2.90 -12.56
C VAL A 160 -19.19 -1.95 -11.58
N VAL A 161 -18.05 -1.42 -11.98
CA VAL A 161 -17.25 -0.47 -11.20
C VAL A 161 -16.82 0.70 -12.06
N TYR A 162 -16.47 1.80 -11.41
CA TYR A 162 -15.91 2.98 -12.05
C TYR A 162 -14.38 2.91 -12.14
N ARG A 163 -13.73 2.35 -11.12
CA ARG A 163 -12.28 2.12 -11.08
C ARG A 163 -11.98 0.97 -10.11
N LEU A 164 -10.95 0.19 -10.42
CA LEU A 164 -10.36 -0.78 -9.51
C LEU A 164 -8.84 -0.60 -9.48
N VAL A 165 -8.25 -0.54 -8.28
CA VAL A 165 -6.80 -0.53 -8.09
C VAL A 165 -6.43 -1.69 -7.17
N LEU A 166 -5.63 -2.63 -7.68
CA LEU A 166 -5.09 -3.76 -6.94
C LEU A 166 -3.69 -3.41 -6.44
N ARG A 167 -3.45 -3.66 -5.16
CA ARG A 167 -2.15 -3.59 -4.49
C ARG A 167 -1.84 -4.92 -3.81
N PRO A 168 -0.59 -5.14 -3.37
CA PRO A 168 -0.20 -6.40 -2.74
C PRO A 168 -1.10 -6.83 -1.58
N GLU A 169 -1.47 -5.92 -0.66
CA GLU A 169 -2.31 -6.29 0.50
C GLU A 169 -3.80 -5.93 0.39
N ARG A 170 -4.21 -5.12 -0.58
CA ARG A 170 -5.57 -4.56 -0.64
C ARG A 170 -6.00 -4.14 -2.04
N ALA A 171 -7.31 -4.05 -2.24
CA ALA A 171 -7.87 -3.47 -3.45
C ALA A 171 -8.78 -2.28 -3.11
N HIS A 172 -8.75 -1.27 -3.97
CA HIS A 172 -9.60 -0.10 -3.89
C HIS A 172 -10.58 -0.13 -5.05
N ILE A 173 -11.86 -0.10 -4.72
CA ILE A 173 -12.98 -0.21 -5.67
C ILE A 173 -13.78 1.07 -5.58
N GLU A 174 -13.90 1.78 -6.69
CA GLU A 174 -14.74 2.96 -6.82
C GLU A 174 -15.99 2.57 -7.62
N ARG A 175 -17.18 2.91 -7.11
CA ARG A 175 -18.45 2.66 -7.80
C ARG A 175 -19.31 3.91 -7.81
N ALA A 176 -20.01 4.12 -8.91
CA ALA A 176 -21.07 5.12 -8.99
C ALA A 176 -22.16 4.87 -7.94
N LEU A 177 -22.65 5.93 -7.30
CA LEU A 177 -23.83 5.82 -6.45
C LEU A 177 -25.07 5.58 -7.32
N PRO A 178 -25.96 4.64 -6.98
CA PRO A 178 -27.17 4.36 -7.76
C PRO A 178 -28.07 5.57 -7.94
N ASP A 179 -28.27 6.35 -6.87
CA ASP A 179 -29.18 7.50 -6.85
C ASP A 179 -28.53 8.79 -7.39
N GLU A 180 -27.19 8.86 -7.33
CA GLU A 180 -26.40 10.02 -7.74
C GLU A 180 -25.23 9.56 -8.61
N PRO A 181 -25.46 9.13 -9.87
CA PRO A 181 -24.44 8.49 -10.68
C PRO A 181 -23.23 9.37 -10.97
N GLY A 182 -23.32 10.69 -10.78
CA GLY A 182 -22.18 11.63 -10.86
C GLY A 182 -21.23 11.60 -9.65
N ARG A 183 -21.59 10.87 -8.59
CA ARG A 183 -20.77 10.66 -7.40
C ARG A 183 -20.36 9.21 -7.28
N ILE A 184 -19.24 8.98 -6.61
CA ILE A 184 -18.70 7.65 -6.37
C ILE A 184 -18.55 7.38 -4.88
N ALA A 185 -18.71 6.10 -4.52
CA ALA A 185 -18.33 5.57 -3.23
C ALA A 185 -17.09 4.69 -3.40
N THR A 186 -16.15 4.83 -2.46
CA THR A 186 -14.93 4.04 -2.41
C THR A 186 -15.08 2.91 -1.40
N TYR A 187 -14.64 1.72 -1.79
CA TYR A 187 -14.62 0.52 -0.97
C TYR A 187 -13.21 -0.06 -0.96
N THR A 188 -12.76 -0.53 0.19
CA THR A 188 -11.48 -1.24 0.33
C THR A 188 -11.73 -2.70 0.60
N TYR A 189 -11.14 -3.56 -0.22
CA TYR A 189 -11.06 -4.99 0.03
C TYR A 189 -9.72 -5.31 0.67
N ALA A 190 -9.74 -5.83 1.89
CA ALA A 190 -8.54 -6.26 2.61
C ALA A 190 -8.89 -7.43 3.54
N GLY A 191 -8.01 -8.44 3.60
CA GLY A 191 -8.20 -9.60 4.48
C GLY A 191 -9.50 -10.37 4.22
N GLY A 192 -9.97 -10.42 2.97
CA GLY A 192 -11.22 -11.11 2.60
C GLY A 192 -12.51 -10.32 2.78
N ALA A 193 -12.45 -9.08 3.27
CA ALA A 193 -13.64 -8.28 3.55
C ALA A 193 -13.67 -6.96 2.77
N LEU A 194 -14.85 -6.62 2.23
CA LEU A 194 -15.10 -5.36 1.53
C LEU A 194 -15.74 -4.33 2.48
N ARG A 195 -15.02 -3.24 2.74
CA ARG A 195 -15.43 -2.16 3.66
C ARG A 195 -15.69 -0.87 2.90
N ALA A 196 -16.80 -0.21 3.18
CA ALA A 196 -17.10 1.11 2.63
C ALA A 196 -16.27 2.18 3.35
N GLN A 197 -15.72 3.12 2.61
CA GLN A 197 -15.16 4.34 3.15
C GLN A 197 -16.22 5.46 3.13
N PRO A 198 -16.04 6.55 3.90
CA PRO A 198 -16.91 7.72 3.81
C PRO A 198 -17.05 8.21 2.36
N VAL A 199 -18.29 8.56 1.97
CA VAL A 199 -18.59 9.03 0.61
C VAL A 199 -18.18 10.49 0.47
N THR A 200 -17.08 10.76 -0.27
CA THR A 200 -16.51 12.12 -0.32
C THR A 200 -16.27 12.68 -1.73
N VAL A 201 -16.93 12.17 -2.79
CA VAL A 201 -16.34 12.29 -4.14
C VAL A 201 -17.28 12.41 -5.37
N GLN A 202 -16.85 13.16 -6.41
CA GLN A 202 -17.39 13.26 -7.79
C GLN A 202 -16.56 12.48 -8.83
N ARG A 203 -17.14 12.03 -9.95
CA ARG A 203 -16.41 11.33 -11.04
C ARG A 203 -15.37 12.20 -11.77
N PHE A 204 -14.34 11.55 -12.32
CA PHE A 204 -13.43 12.19 -13.29
C PHE A 204 -14.10 12.32 -14.67
N PRO A 205 -13.91 13.45 -15.36
CA PRO A 205 -14.31 13.59 -16.77
C PRO A 205 -13.59 12.58 -17.66
N GLY A 206 -14.35 11.91 -18.55
CA GLY A 206 -13.82 10.97 -19.54
C GLY A 206 -13.71 9.51 -19.08
N TYR A 207 -13.85 9.25 -17.78
CA TYR A 207 -13.88 7.91 -17.22
C TYR A 207 -15.32 7.37 -17.21
N GLN A 208 -15.48 6.09 -17.54
CA GLN A 208 -16.78 5.42 -17.63
C GLN A 208 -16.82 4.19 -16.73
N ASP A 209 -18.03 3.76 -16.37
CA ASP A 209 -18.21 2.47 -15.71
C ASP A 209 -17.84 1.32 -16.65
N PHE A 210 -17.30 0.26 -16.09
CA PHE A 210 -16.98 -0.97 -16.81
C PHE A 210 -17.30 -2.19 -15.95
N ASP A 211 -17.54 -3.31 -16.60
CA ASP A 211 -17.83 -4.57 -15.92
C ASP A 211 -16.53 -5.36 -15.68
N LEU A 212 -16.20 -5.62 -14.41
CA LEU A 212 -15.07 -6.48 -14.05
C LEU A 212 -15.27 -7.93 -14.52
N GLY A 213 -16.50 -8.36 -14.76
CA GLY A 213 -16.81 -9.68 -15.32
C GLY A 213 -16.34 -9.86 -16.76
N ALA A 214 -16.02 -8.78 -17.47
CA ALA A 214 -15.46 -8.83 -18.82
C ALA A 214 -13.93 -9.02 -18.84
N VAL A 215 -13.28 -9.01 -17.66
CA VAL A 215 -11.83 -9.20 -17.53
C VAL A 215 -11.49 -10.69 -17.59
N ASP A 216 -10.58 -11.07 -18.49
CA ASP A 216 -9.95 -12.38 -18.46
C ASP A 216 -8.90 -12.40 -17.34
N ALA A 217 -9.30 -12.92 -16.18
CA ALA A 217 -8.45 -13.00 -14.99
C ALA A 217 -7.15 -13.75 -15.29
N GLY A 218 -7.20 -14.87 -16.02
CA GLY A 218 -6.02 -15.67 -16.34
C GLY A 218 -5.04 -14.92 -17.23
N ALA A 219 -5.55 -14.24 -18.26
CA ALA A 219 -4.71 -13.43 -19.15
C ALA A 219 -4.09 -12.24 -18.43
N VAL A 220 -4.84 -11.55 -17.56
CA VAL A 220 -4.31 -10.44 -16.76
C VAL A 220 -3.28 -10.92 -15.75
N THR A 221 -3.52 -12.01 -15.01
CA THR A 221 -2.54 -12.59 -14.07
C THR A 221 -1.25 -12.98 -14.79
N ALA A 222 -1.33 -13.58 -15.98
CA ALA A 222 -0.17 -13.88 -16.80
C ALA A 222 0.60 -12.60 -17.18
N ARG A 223 -0.10 -11.55 -17.61
CA ARG A 223 0.53 -10.26 -17.93
C ARG A 223 1.16 -9.58 -16.72
N ILE A 224 0.57 -9.70 -15.52
CA ILE A 224 1.16 -9.17 -14.27
C ILE A 224 2.51 -9.84 -14.00
N ALA A 225 2.59 -11.17 -14.16
CA ALA A 225 3.84 -11.91 -13.97
C ALA A 225 4.91 -11.56 -15.03
N GLU A 226 4.49 -11.30 -16.27
CA GLU A 226 5.38 -10.93 -17.38
C GLU A 226 5.77 -9.44 -17.38
N ALA A 227 5.01 -8.58 -16.70
CA ALA A 227 5.17 -7.13 -16.77
C ALA A 227 6.60 -6.64 -16.47
N PRO A 228 7.32 -7.14 -15.43
CA PRO A 228 8.70 -6.72 -15.18
C PRO A 228 9.64 -6.95 -16.38
N ALA A 229 9.49 -8.07 -17.08
CA ALA A 229 10.26 -8.35 -18.29
C ALA A 229 9.82 -7.45 -19.46
N LEU A 230 8.51 -7.23 -19.64
CA LEU A 230 7.95 -6.40 -20.72
C LEU A 230 8.43 -4.94 -20.64
N VAL A 231 8.49 -4.37 -19.43
CA VAL A 231 8.96 -3.00 -19.23
C VAL A 231 10.49 -2.87 -19.16
N GLY A 232 11.23 -3.97 -19.30
CA GLY A 232 12.69 -3.99 -19.23
C GLY A 232 13.24 -3.77 -17.82
N LEU A 233 12.49 -4.14 -16.78
CA LEU A 233 12.87 -4.12 -15.36
C LEU A 233 12.74 -5.53 -14.76
N PRO A 234 13.55 -6.53 -15.16
CA PRO A 234 13.36 -7.92 -14.75
C PRO A 234 13.51 -8.17 -13.24
N GLY A 235 14.17 -7.26 -12.50
CA GLY A 235 14.22 -7.27 -11.03
C GLY A 235 13.21 -6.33 -10.36
N GLY A 236 12.33 -5.70 -11.13
CA GLY A 236 11.32 -4.79 -10.61
C GLY A 236 10.12 -5.55 -10.03
N THR A 237 9.43 -4.91 -9.08
CA THR A 237 8.24 -5.44 -8.43
C THR A 237 7.00 -4.72 -8.93
N VAL A 238 5.90 -5.44 -9.12
CA VAL A 238 4.61 -4.81 -9.46
C VAL A 238 4.11 -4.07 -8.23
N SER A 239 4.03 -2.73 -8.29
CA SER A 239 3.58 -1.92 -7.14
C SER A 239 2.05 -1.89 -7.05
N HIS A 240 1.39 -1.72 -8.19
CA HIS A 240 -0.06 -1.79 -8.28
C HIS A 240 -0.53 -2.04 -9.72
N VAL A 241 -1.79 -2.46 -9.83
CA VAL A 241 -2.48 -2.69 -11.10
C VAL A 241 -3.78 -1.89 -11.10
N SER A 242 -3.95 -1.00 -12.09
CA SER A 242 -5.15 -0.16 -12.20
C SER A 242 -6.02 -0.60 -13.38
N PHE A 243 -7.31 -0.75 -13.12
CA PHE A 243 -8.35 -1.02 -14.10
C PHE A 243 -9.21 0.24 -14.21
N ALA A 244 -9.33 0.75 -15.43
CA ALA A 244 -10.11 1.94 -15.72
C ALA A 244 -10.62 1.92 -17.16
N HIS A 245 -11.65 2.71 -17.42
CA HIS A 245 -12.13 2.97 -18.76
C HIS A 245 -12.08 4.48 -19.06
N ASP A 246 -10.94 4.94 -19.58
CA ASP A 246 -10.65 6.34 -19.95
C ASP A 246 -10.87 6.61 -21.45
N GLY A 247 -11.87 5.96 -22.05
CA GLY A 247 -12.10 5.89 -23.50
C GLY A 247 -11.80 4.51 -24.10
N THR A 248 -10.94 3.71 -23.47
CA THR A 248 -10.79 2.27 -23.78
C THR A 248 -10.64 1.49 -22.46
N PRO A 249 -11.44 0.43 -22.22
CA PRO A 249 -11.28 -0.40 -21.03
C PRO A 249 -9.91 -1.07 -21.04
N ALA A 250 -9.09 -0.77 -20.04
CA ALA A 250 -7.70 -1.20 -20.01
C ALA A 250 -7.22 -1.47 -18.58
N VAL A 251 -6.20 -2.32 -18.49
CA VAL A 251 -5.44 -2.59 -17.29
C VAL A 251 -4.04 -1.97 -17.44
N THR A 252 -3.61 -1.20 -16.45
CA THR A 252 -2.26 -0.63 -16.40
C THR A 252 -1.51 -1.28 -15.24
N ILE A 253 -0.41 -1.96 -15.55
CA ILE A 253 0.42 -2.68 -14.58
C ILE A 253 1.68 -1.84 -14.34
N TYR A 254 1.84 -1.32 -13.12
CA TYR A 254 2.97 -0.49 -12.74
C TYR A 254 4.04 -1.35 -12.07
N VAL A 255 5.27 -1.22 -12.58
CA VAL A 255 6.45 -1.93 -12.10
C VAL A 255 7.44 -0.90 -11.57
N GLU A 256 7.90 -1.12 -10.35
CA GLU A 256 8.88 -0.27 -9.67
C GLU A 256 10.22 -1.01 -9.54
N SER A 257 11.29 -0.25 -9.70
CA SER A 257 12.66 -0.69 -9.44
C SER A 257 13.44 0.50 -8.86
N GLY A 258 14.62 0.27 -8.29
CA GLY A 258 15.50 1.34 -7.83
C GLY A 258 15.84 2.37 -8.91
N ASP A 259 15.70 2.01 -10.19
CA ASP A 259 15.92 2.88 -11.36
C ASP A 259 14.68 3.72 -11.76
N GLY A 260 13.54 3.54 -11.09
CA GLY A 260 12.28 4.25 -11.32
C GLY A 260 11.08 3.32 -11.58
N THR A 261 9.94 3.93 -11.85
CA THR A 261 8.70 3.23 -12.23
C THR A 261 8.57 3.13 -13.74
N ARG A 262 7.99 2.05 -14.25
CA ARG A 262 7.54 1.87 -15.64
C ARG A 262 6.21 1.15 -15.65
N TYR A 263 5.51 1.14 -16.77
CA TYR A 263 4.25 0.42 -16.82
C TYR A 263 3.94 -0.15 -18.20
N VAL A 264 3.08 -1.16 -18.20
CA VAL A 264 2.49 -1.72 -19.42
C VAL A 264 0.98 -1.52 -19.34
N LYS A 265 0.39 -1.01 -20.43
CA LYS A 265 -1.07 -0.90 -20.60
C LYS A 265 -1.52 -2.06 -21.48
N ILE A 266 -2.53 -2.80 -21.03
CA ILE A 266 -3.10 -3.98 -21.70
C ILE A 266 -4.63 -3.84 -21.77
N LEU A 267 -5.26 -4.60 -22.67
CA LEU A 267 -6.70 -4.81 -22.72
C LEU A 267 -7.15 -5.84 -21.67
N PHE A 268 -8.45 -5.94 -21.45
CA PHE A 268 -9.06 -6.89 -20.52
C PHE A 268 -8.87 -8.36 -20.91
N ASP A 269 -8.54 -8.65 -22.17
CA ASP A 269 -8.17 -9.98 -22.68
C ASP A 269 -6.65 -10.26 -22.57
N GLY A 270 -5.88 -9.35 -21.97
CA GLY A 270 -4.43 -9.46 -21.84
C GLY A 270 -3.62 -9.02 -23.06
N GLY A 271 -4.27 -8.49 -24.11
CA GLY A 271 -3.59 -7.91 -25.27
C GLY A 271 -2.81 -6.64 -24.92
N VAL A 272 -1.55 -6.54 -25.34
CA VAL A 272 -0.70 -5.38 -25.01
C VAL A 272 -1.05 -4.17 -25.87
N LEU A 273 -1.39 -3.04 -25.24
CA LEU A 273 -1.63 -1.76 -25.91
C LEU A 273 -0.36 -0.92 -26.01
N GLY A 274 0.51 -0.99 -25.00
CA GLY A 274 1.76 -0.25 -25.02
C GLY A 274 2.60 -0.44 -23.76
N VAL A 275 3.89 -0.21 -23.89
CA VAL A 275 4.89 -0.27 -22.80
C VAL A 275 5.50 1.13 -22.70
N PHE A 276 5.63 1.64 -21.48
CA PHE A 276 6.02 3.03 -21.21
C PHE A 276 7.06 3.12 -20.10
#